data_AF-F0R884-F1
#
_entry.id   AF-F0R884-F1
#
_cell.length_a   1.000
_cell.length_b   1.000
_cell.length_c   1.000
_cell.angle_alpha   90.00
_cell.angle_beta   90.00
_cell.angle_gamma   90.00
#
_symmetry.space_group_name_H-M   'P 1'
#
loop_
_entity.id
_entity.type
_entity.pdbx_description
1 polymer ?
#
loop_
_entity_poly.entity_id
_entity_poly.type
_entity_poly.pdbx_seq_one_letter_code
_entity_poly.pdbx_strand_id
1 'polypeptide(L)'
;MGVFELNRICLETLRYPSRKVRVTELGLYSTFENAYEKLQELVVESKKEKEECEKEGDKDYAYAFTFGYSIHEKQLDILYGDTISVRTYTRDGTLNDECIWKDEKGTDLLPFYGRPKEKIRFKAGDIVEVFMYGNVELSIISSLPWTPQEIEKRNKKLEEKHGKGYTLTLDSTDDCYLAHSLGLGNTHFHPSCTDIFAPLKKIPATIRRKLQAKLLEESFTFGYSLQISELPFSKDAKVLDELLNGWDKFIEAKYYTGMECLVDYGNPDNIKAQLDFSKEQSQRFEHFFDVCVRLVNEKRKNV
;
A
#
# COMPACT_ATOMS: atom_id res chain seq x y z
N MET A 1 -8.30 27.22 -16.93
CA MET A 1 -9.27 27.32 -15.80
C MET A 1 -9.39 25.94 -15.21
N GLY A 2 -9.13 25.77 -13.92
CA GLY A 2 -9.24 24.46 -13.27
C GLY A 2 -10.71 24.01 -13.18
N VAL A 3 -10.96 22.72 -13.33
CA VAL A 3 -12.26 22.09 -13.05
C VAL A 3 -12.10 20.99 -12.02
N PHE A 4 -13.16 20.72 -11.28
CA PHE A 4 -13.18 19.69 -10.24
C PHE A 4 -14.07 18.54 -10.71
N GLU A 5 -13.46 17.38 -10.94
CA GLU A 5 -14.15 16.16 -11.32
C GLU A 5 -14.50 15.35 -10.07
N LEU A 6 -15.79 15.18 -9.81
CA LEU A 6 -16.29 14.33 -8.73
C LEU A 6 -16.52 12.92 -9.26
N ASN A 7 -15.91 11.93 -8.61
CA ASN A 7 -16.03 10.53 -8.95
C ASN A 7 -16.53 9.70 -7.76
N ARG A 8 -17.33 8.67 -8.06
CA ARG A 8 -17.66 7.59 -7.13
C ARG A 8 -16.81 6.36 -7.45
N ILE A 9 -16.16 5.79 -6.45
CA ILE A 9 -15.41 4.54 -6.58
C ILE A 9 -16.36 3.40 -6.14
N CYS A 10 -16.78 2.58 -7.10
CA CYS A 10 -17.73 1.49 -6.87
C CYS A 10 -17.01 0.13 -6.90
N LEU A 11 -17.21 -0.71 -5.89
CA LEU A 11 -16.81 -2.11 -5.89
C LEU A 11 -17.72 -2.89 -6.85
N GLU A 12 -17.14 -3.63 -7.79
CA GLU A 12 -17.87 -4.60 -8.61
C GLU A 12 -17.87 -5.99 -7.98
N THR A 13 -16.93 -6.23 -7.06
CA THR A 13 -16.82 -7.49 -6.33
C THR A 13 -16.56 -7.20 -4.86
N LEU A 14 -17.12 -8.02 -3.99
CA LEU A 14 -17.00 -7.82 -2.54
C LEU A 14 -15.98 -8.75 -1.90
N ARG A 15 -15.28 -9.62 -2.65
CA ARG A 15 -14.42 -10.67 -2.08
C ARG A 15 -12.98 -10.17 -1.89
N TYR A 16 -12.38 -10.55 -0.78
CA TYR A 16 -10.95 -10.34 -0.56
C TYR A 16 -10.12 -11.43 -1.23
N PRO A 17 -8.81 -11.20 -1.48
CA PRO A 17 -8.01 -10.01 -1.09
C PRO A 17 -8.12 -8.83 -2.04
N SER A 18 -8.49 -9.04 -3.31
CA SER A 18 -8.62 -7.99 -4.31
C SER A 18 -10.05 -7.89 -4.83
N ARG A 19 -10.54 -6.66 -4.96
CA ARG A 19 -11.88 -6.33 -5.42
C ARG A 19 -11.79 -5.45 -6.65
N LYS A 20 -12.37 -5.90 -7.76
CA LYS A 20 -12.52 -5.07 -8.95
C LYS A 20 -13.35 -3.83 -8.63
N VAL A 21 -12.97 -2.70 -9.18
CA VAL A 21 -13.70 -1.45 -9.04
C VAL A 21 -14.03 -0.81 -10.38
N ARG A 22 -15.07 0.02 -10.35
CA ARG A 22 -15.47 0.92 -11.42
C ARG A 22 -15.52 2.33 -10.86
N VAL A 23 -14.80 3.24 -11.49
CA VAL A 23 -14.90 4.68 -11.20
C VAL A 23 -16.02 5.23 -12.08
N THR A 24 -16.97 5.92 -11.46
CA THR A 24 -18.09 6.57 -12.15
C THR A 24 -17.99 8.07 -11.94
N GLU A 25 -17.85 8.82 -13.04
CA GLU A 25 -17.93 10.28 -13.01
C GLU A 25 -19.34 10.71 -12.62
N LEU A 26 -19.44 11.61 -11.64
CA LEU A 26 -20.70 12.14 -11.13
C LEU A 26 -20.95 13.58 -11.59
N GLY A 27 -19.89 14.28 -12.01
CA GLY A 27 -19.99 15.62 -12.60
C GLY A 27 -18.67 16.39 -12.59
N LEU A 28 -18.67 17.48 -13.35
CA LEU A 28 -17.62 18.49 -13.39
C LEU A 28 -18.13 19.80 -12.77
N TYR A 29 -17.30 20.41 -11.92
CA TYR A 29 -17.66 21.62 -11.18
C TYR A 29 -16.60 22.70 -11.38
N SER A 30 -17.03 23.96 -11.35
CA SER A 30 -16.14 25.12 -11.48
C SER A 30 -15.37 25.45 -10.20
N THR A 31 -15.82 24.94 -9.04
CA THR A 31 -15.17 25.14 -7.74
C THR A 31 -15.14 23.84 -6.95
N PHE A 32 -14.18 23.75 -6.02
CA PHE A 32 -14.08 22.63 -5.10
C PHE A 32 -15.31 22.55 -4.19
N GLU A 33 -15.79 23.69 -3.69
CA GLU A 33 -16.92 23.78 -2.77
C GLU A 33 -18.18 23.18 -3.40
N ASN A 34 -18.46 23.49 -4.66
CA ASN A 34 -19.61 22.93 -5.38
C ASN A 34 -19.50 21.40 -5.55
N ALA A 35 -18.30 20.89 -5.88
CA ALA A 35 -18.06 19.45 -5.97
C ALA A 35 -18.24 18.76 -4.60
N TYR A 36 -17.74 19.40 -3.54
CA TYR A 36 -17.82 18.87 -2.18
C TYR A 36 -19.25 18.89 -1.63
N GLU A 37 -20.00 19.98 -1.83
CA GLU A 37 -21.42 20.05 -1.49
C GLU A 37 -22.20 18.93 -2.18
N LYS A 38 -21.95 18.72 -3.49
CA LYS A 38 -22.61 17.63 -4.21
C LYS A 38 -22.24 16.25 -3.67
N LEU A 39 -20.99 16.04 -3.29
CA LEU A 39 -20.56 14.80 -2.61
C LEU A 39 -21.35 14.58 -1.31
N GLN A 40 -21.56 15.63 -0.49
CA GLN A 40 -22.32 15.51 0.75
C GLN A 40 -23.80 15.17 0.50
N GLU A 41 -24.43 15.77 -0.51
CA GLU A 41 -25.79 15.41 -0.92
C GLU A 41 -25.89 13.92 -1.29
N LEU A 42 -24.97 13.43 -2.12
CA LEU A 42 -24.94 12.04 -2.56
C LEU A 42 -24.74 11.06 -1.40
N VAL A 43 -23.96 11.44 -0.39
CA VAL A 43 -23.77 10.64 0.83
C VAL A 43 -25.06 10.56 1.64
N VAL A 44 -25.80 11.67 1.77
CA VAL A 44 -27.10 11.68 2.46
C VAL A 44 -28.12 10.82 1.72
N GLU A 45 -28.19 10.94 0.40
CA GLU A 45 -29.06 10.11 -0.45
C GLU A 45 -28.73 8.61 -0.30
N SER A 46 -27.44 8.26 -0.39
CA SER A 46 -26.99 6.86 -0.31
C SER A 46 -27.28 6.25 1.08
N LYS A 47 -27.23 7.04 2.16
CA LYS A 47 -27.60 6.58 3.51
C LYS A 47 -29.10 6.33 3.64
N LYS A 48 -29.94 7.17 3.03
CA LYS A 48 -31.40 6.97 3.00
C LYS A 48 -31.77 5.70 2.23
N GLU A 49 -31.18 5.53 1.04
CA GLU A 49 -31.37 4.32 0.21
C GLU A 49 -31.01 3.05 1.00
N LYS A 50 -29.85 3.06 1.68
CA LYS A 50 -29.44 1.96 2.55
C LYS A 50 -30.50 1.62 3.60
N GLU A 51 -31.00 2.62 4.33
CA GLU A 51 -31.98 2.41 5.40
C GLU A 51 -33.31 1.86 4.86
N GLU A 52 -33.72 2.25 3.65
CA GLU A 52 -34.92 1.74 2.98
C GLU A 52 -34.73 0.29 2.53
N CYS A 53 -33.65 -0.01 1.80
CA CYS A 53 -33.34 -1.36 1.34
C CYS A 53 -33.17 -2.34 2.51
N GLU A 54 -32.53 -1.94 3.60
CA GLU A 54 -32.35 -2.78 4.79
C GLU A 54 -33.69 -3.15 5.46
N LYS A 55 -34.69 -2.25 5.43
CA LYS A 55 -36.05 -2.55 5.94
C LYS A 55 -36.77 -3.57 5.06
N GLU A 56 -36.53 -3.54 3.76
CA GLU A 56 -37.12 -4.44 2.77
C GLU A 56 -36.37 -5.78 2.67
N GLY A 57 -35.26 -5.93 3.38
CA GLY A 57 -34.41 -7.12 3.34
C GLY A 57 -33.53 -7.20 2.08
N ASP A 58 -33.48 -6.12 1.31
CA ASP A 58 -32.60 -5.99 0.14
C ASP A 58 -31.17 -5.65 0.57
N LYS A 59 -30.22 -6.31 -0.06
CA LYS A 59 -28.78 -6.19 0.20
C LYS A 59 -28.02 -5.65 -1.02
N ASP A 60 -28.72 -5.38 -2.13
CA ASP A 60 -28.16 -4.98 -3.42
C ASP A 60 -28.46 -3.50 -3.72
N TYR A 61 -27.96 -2.62 -2.86
CA TYR A 61 -28.18 -1.16 -2.94
C TYR A 61 -26.86 -0.41 -3.17
N ALA A 62 -26.92 0.78 -3.79
CA ALA A 62 -25.71 1.46 -4.29
C ALA A 62 -24.67 1.73 -3.19
N TYR A 63 -25.11 2.06 -1.97
CA TYR A 63 -24.22 2.25 -0.82
C TYR A 63 -23.41 0.98 -0.46
N ALA A 64 -23.96 -0.23 -0.66
CA ALA A 64 -23.24 -1.48 -0.37
C ALA A 64 -22.01 -1.65 -1.27
N PHE A 65 -22.02 -1.06 -2.46
CA PHE A 65 -20.94 -1.11 -3.44
C PHE A 65 -20.07 0.15 -3.44
N THR A 66 -20.46 1.24 -2.78
CA THR A 66 -19.59 2.42 -2.70
C THR A 66 -18.38 2.15 -1.81
N PHE A 67 -17.19 2.21 -2.42
CA PHE A 67 -15.90 2.16 -1.72
C PHE A 67 -15.57 3.52 -1.08
N GLY A 68 -15.71 4.57 -1.88
CA GLY A 68 -15.40 5.95 -1.53
C GLY A 68 -15.65 6.88 -2.71
N TYR A 69 -15.15 8.10 -2.60
CA TYR A 69 -15.25 9.13 -3.62
C TYR A 69 -13.88 9.77 -3.85
N SER A 70 -13.70 10.40 -5.01
CA SER A 70 -12.56 11.27 -5.26
C SER A 70 -13.00 12.56 -5.93
N ILE A 71 -12.31 13.65 -5.60
CA ILE A 71 -12.40 14.94 -6.28
C ILE A 71 -11.02 15.22 -6.87
N HIS A 72 -10.96 15.31 -8.19
CA HIS A 72 -9.74 15.61 -8.92
C HIS A 72 -9.83 17.03 -9.45
N GLU A 73 -8.88 17.87 -9.07
CA GLU A 73 -8.68 19.16 -9.74
C GLU A 73 -7.90 18.92 -11.03
N LYS A 74 -8.47 19.31 -12.17
CA LYS A 74 -7.90 19.09 -13.50
C LYS A 74 -7.71 20.40 -14.24
N GLN A 75 -6.62 20.48 -14.99
CA GLN A 75 -6.42 21.56 -15.96
C GLN A 75 -6.93 21.13 -17.34
N LEU A 76 -7.88 21.90 -17.91
CA LEU A 76 -8.51 21.57 -19.19
C LEU A 76 -7.65 21.85 -20.43
N ASP A 77 -6.68 22.76 -20.33
CA ASP A 77 -5.93 23.28 -21.48
C ASP A 77 -4.60 22.53 -21.74
N ILE A 78 -4.45 21.32 -21.19
CA ILE A 78 -3.26 20.46 -21.35
C ILE A 78 -3.67 19.13 -21.98
N LEU A 79 -2.82 18.60 -22.87
CA LEU A 79 -3.02 17.30 -23.50
C LEU A 79 -3.22 16.21 -22.42
N TYR A 80 -4.39 15.55 -22.42
CA TYR A 80 -4.84 14.51 -21.48
C TYR A 80 -5.39 14.95 -20.12
N GLY A 81 -5.62 16.24 -19.86
CA GLY A 81 -6.32 16.68 -18.65
C GLY A 81 -5.58 16.31 -17.37
N ASP A 82 -4.45 16.97 -17.14
CA ASP A 82 -3.57 16.65 -16.02
C ASP A 82 -4.20 16.98 -14.67
N THR A 83 -4.02 16.06 -13.71
CA THR A 83 -4.51 16.22 -12.34
C THR A 83 -3.54 17.09 -11.55
N ILE A 84 -4.04 18.23 -11.05
CA ILE A 84 -3.32 19.17 -10.19
C ILE A 84 -3.33 18.67 -8.75
N SER A 85 -4.51 18.33 -8.25
CA SER A 85 -4.69 17.86 -6.88
C SER A 85 -5.77 16.77 -6.81
N VAL A 86 -5.63 15.88 -5.82
CA VAL A 86 -6.58 14.81 -5.54
C VAL A 86 -6.99 14.89 -4.09
N ARG A 87 -8.30 14.80 -3.86
CA ARG A 87 -8.88 14.54 -2.54
C ARG A 87 -9.73 13.30 -2.62
N THR A 88 -9.49 12.36 -1.71
CA THR A 88 -10.32 11.15 -1.60
C THR A 88 -11.15 11.20 -0.34
N TYR A 89 -12.30 10.54 -0.37
CA TYR A 89 -13.25 10.51 0.72
C TYR A 89 -13.73 9.08 0.94
N THR A 90 -13.98 8.74 2.20
CA THR A 90 -14.64 7.48 2.55
C THR A 90 -16.07 7.46 2.02
N ARG A 91 -16.71 6.28 1.98
CA ARG A 91 -18.12 6.16 1.59
C ARG A 91 -19.10 6.99 2.44
N ASP A 92 -18.67 7.44 3.62
CA ASP A 92 -19.47 8.28 4.51
C ASP A 92 -19.22 9.79 4.29
N GLY A 93 -18.46 10.15 3.25
CA GLY A 93 -18.16 11.54 2.88
C GLY A 93 -17.09 12.21 3.74
N THR A 94 -16.42 11.45 4.61
CA THR A 94 -15.31 11.97 5.43
C THR A 94 -14.03 11.98 4.59
N LEU A 95 -13.23 13.03 4.69
CA LEU A 95 -11.92 13.11 4.03
C LEU A 95 -11.08 11.88 4.38
N ASN A 96 -10.67 11.14 3.36
CA ASN A 96 -9.73 10.03 3.47
C ASN A 96 -8.31 10.59 3.46
N ASP A 97 -7.93 11.25 2.37
CA ASP A 97 -6.66 11.99 2.28
C ASP A 97 -6.65 12.99 1.12
N GLU A 98 -5.60 13.81 1.06
CA GLU A 98 -5.37 14.76 -0.02
C GLU A 98 -3.88 14.84 -0.42
N CYS A 99 -3.64 15.14 -1.70
CA CYS A 99 -2.31 15.42 -2.23
C CYS A 99 -2.39 16.44 -3.37
N ILE A 100 -1.43 17.36 -3.42
CA ILE A 100 -1.24 18.31 -4.54
C ILE A 100 -0.04 17.81 -5.33
N TRP A 101 -0.27 17.47 -6.59
CA TRP A 101 0.72 16.86 -7.46
C TRP A 101 1.50 17.88 -8.25
N LYS A 102 0.81 18.84 -8.84
CA LYS A 102 1.38 19.78 -9.79
C LYS A 102 1.15 21.23 -9.37
N ASP A 103 1.91 22.12 -9.98
CA ASP A 103 1.65 23.55 -9.88
C ASP A 103 0.24 23.91 -10.41
N GLU A 104 -0.19 25.14 -10.17
CA GLU A 104 -1.49 25.67 -10.62
C GLU A 104 -1.64 25.67 -12.16
N LYS A 105 -0.53 25.52 -12.88
CA LYS A 105 -0.51 25.42 -14.34
C LYS A 105 -0.58 23.97 -14.82
N GLY A 106 -0.61 22.99 -13.90
CA GLY A 106 -0.62 21.56 -14.22
C GLY A 106 0.60 21.07 -15.00
N THR A 107 1.71 21.82 -14.98
CA THR A 107 2.87 21.58 -15.85
C THR A 107 3.94 20.77 -15.12
N ASP A 108 4.39 21.28 -13.98
CA ASP A 108 5.51 20.70 -13.23
C ASP A 108 5.02 20.00 -11.97
N LEU A 109 5.63 18.85 -11.64
CA LEU A 109 5.44 18.22 -10.34
C LEU A 109 6.02 19.12 -9.24
N LEU A 110 5.28 19.25 -8.14
CA LEU A 110 5.73 20.04 -7.00
C LEU A 110 6.87 19.31 -6.26
N PRO A 111 7.91 20.04 -5.79
CA PRO A 111 8.90 19.46 -4.90
C PRO A 111 8.25 18.91 -3.62
N PHE A 112 8.73 17.75 -3.14
CA PHE A 112 8.25 17.14 -1.91
C PHE A 112 9.23 17.34 -0.76
N TYR A 113 8.77 18.05 0.26
CA TYR A 113 9.55 18.37 1.47
C TYR A 113 9.19 17.49 2.66
N GLY A 114 8.43 16.42 2.43
CA GLY A 114 8.01 15.47 3.44
C GLY A 114 6.57 15.70 3.91
N ARG A 115 5.91 14.60 4.29
CA ARG A 115 4.56 14.59 4.83
C ARG A 115 4.60 14.96 6.32
N PRO A 116 3.78 15.92 6.78
CA PRO A 116 3.65 16.19 8.20
C PRO A 116 3.23 14.94 8.97
N LYS A 117 3.84 14.70 10.13
CA LYS A 117 3.65 13.45 10.88
C LYS A 117 2.18 13.23 11.30
N GLU A 118 1.48 14.32 11.61
CA GLU A 118 0.06 14.34 11.94
C GLU A 118 -0.86 13.99 10.77
N LYS A 119 -0.37 14.07 9.52
CA LYS A 119 -1.07 13.64 8.31
C LYS A 119 -0.75 12.20 7.90
N ILE A 120 0.17 11.51 8.60
CA ILE A 120 0.45 10.09 8.38
C ILE A 120 -0.59 9.27 9.15
N ARG A 121 -1.43 8.53 8.42
CA ARG A 121 -2.65 7.88 8.96
C ARG A 121 -2.43 6.43 9.41
N PHE A 122 -1.45 5.75 8.82
CA PHE A 122 -1.17 4.34 9.06
C PHE A 122 0.25 4.13 9.58
N LYS A 123 0.49 2.99 10.22
CA LYS A 123 1.83 2.55 10.68
C LYS A 123 2.26 1.26 9.97
N ALA A 124 3.55 0.95 10.04
CA ALA A 124 4.08 -0.33 9.59
C ALA A 124 3.34 -1.50 10.28
N GLY A 125 2.96 -2.51 9.49
CA GLY A 125 2.18 -3.66 9.92
C GLY A 125 0.66 -3.45 9.89
N ASP A 126 0.15 -2.24 9.65
CA ASP A 126 -1.28 -2.02 9.40
C ASP A 126 -1.68 -2.66 8.07
N ILE A 127 -2.83 -3.33 8.06
CA ILE A 127 -3.44 -3.85 6.84
C ILE A 127 -4.47 -2.85 6.35
N VAL A 128 -4.35 -2.45 5.09
CA VAL A 128 -5.09 -1.39 4.43
C VAL A 128 -5.71 -1.89 3.13
N GLU A 129 -6.63 -1.10 2.58
CA GLU A 129 -7.18 -1.29 1.24
C GLU A 129 -6.58 -0.24 0.30
N VAL A 130 -5.82 -0.69 -0.70
CA VAL A 130 -5.19 0.20 -1.69
C VAL A 130 -6.02 0.22 -2.96
N PHE A 131 -6.48 1.41 -3.34
CA PHE A 131 -7.17 1.66 -4.59
C PHE A 131 -6.15 1.98 -5.71
N MET A 132 -5.96 1.04 -6.63
CA MET A 132 -5.10 1.25 -7.80
C MET A 132 -5.45 0.33 -8.97
N TYR A 133 -5.15 0.79 -10.19
CA TYR A 133 -5.27 -0.02 -11.42
C TYR A 133 -6.62 -0.73 -11.59
N GLY A 134 -7.72 -0.03 -11.29
CA GLY A 134 -9.08 -0.59 -11.41
C GLY A 134 -9.43 -1.63 -10.35
N ASN A 135 -8.64 -1.73 -9.27
CA ASN A 135 -8.87 -2.64 -8.16
C ASN A 135 -8.72 -1.94 -6.82
N VAL A 136 -9.31 -2.55 -5.79
CA VAL A 136 -9.00 -2.28 -4.40
C VAL A 136 -8.47 -3.56 -3.78
N GLU A 137 -7.20 -3.56 -3.40
CA GLU A 137 -6.50 -4.72 -2.89
C GLU A 137 -6.11 -4.55 -1.41
N LEU A 138 -6.26 -5.63 -0.64
CA LEU A 138 -5.71 -5.68 0.72
C LEU A 138 -4.19 -5.79 0.66
N SER A 139 -3.53 -4.84 1.31
CA SER A 139 -2.07 -4.78 1.43
C SER A 139 -1.65 -4.48 2.85
N ILE A 140 -0.39 -4.76 3.17
CA ILE A 140 0.21 -4.44 4.47
C ILE A 140 1.27 -3.36 4.31
N ILE A 141 1.22 -2.34 5.17
CA ILE A 141 2.17 -1.22 5.16
C ILE A 141 3.52 -1.70 5.69
N SER A 142 4.59 -1.38 4.97
CA SER A 142 5.97 -1.62 5.38
C SER A 142 6.70 -0.33 5.72
N SER A 143 6.54 0.72 4.93
CA SER A 143 7.17 2.02 5.16
C SER A 143 6.20 3.17 4.98
N LEU A 144 6.50 4.27 5.65
CA LEU A 144 5.67 5.47 5.71
C LEU A 144 6.21 6.53 4.74
N PRO A 145 5.37 7.50 4.32
CA PRO A 145 5.86 8.67 3.62
C PRO A 145 6.93 9.36 4.44
N TRP A 146 7.94 9.90 3.75
CA TRP A 146 9.05 10.57 4.41
C TRP A 146 8.55 11.80 5.14
N THR A 147 8.96 11.97 6.40
CA THR A 147 8.74 13.21 7.14
C THR A 147 9.80 14.25 6.78
N PRO A 148 9.54 15.55 6.99
CA PRO A 148 10.54 16.59 6.79
C PRO A 148 11.85 16.33 7.57
N GLN A 149 11.75 15.81 8.79
CA GLN A 149 12.89 15.49 9.64
C GLN A 149 13.72 14.31 9.10
N GLU A 150 13.07 13.32 8.47
CA GLU A 150 13.77 12.19 7.85
C GLU A 150 14.52 12.61 6.58
N ILE A 151 13.90 13.48 5.77
CA ILE A 151 14.53 14.08 4.59
C ILE A 151 15.75 14.89 5.01
N GLU A 152 15.62 15.75 6.02
CA GLU A 152 16.73 16.54 6.55
C GLU A 152 17.88 15.64 7.04
N LYS A 153 17.56 14.61 7.84
CA LYS A 153 18.55 13.65 8.34
C LYS A 153 19.25 12.91 7.20
N ARG A 154 18.53 12.54 6.13
CA ARG A 154 19.11 11.87 4.98
C ARG A 154 19.98 12.79 4.14
N ASN A 155 19.54 14.02 3.89
CA ASN A 155 20.30 15.04 3.17
C ASN A 155 21.62 15.32 3.88
N LYS A 156 21.62 15.45 5.21
CA LYS A 156 22.85 15.60 5.99
C LYS A 156 23.83 14.43 5.77
N LYS A 157 23.34 13.19 5.79
CA LYS A 157 24.17 12.00 5.52
C LYS A 157 24.70 11.95 4.09
N LEU A 158 23.92 12.43 3.11
CA LEU A 158 24.36 12.48 1.70
C LEU A 158 25.46 13.54 1.53
N GLU A 159 25.29 14.71 2.14
CA GLU A 159 26.30 15.76 2.15
C GLU A 159 27.59 15.31 2.83
N GLU A 160 27.51 14.65 3.98
CA GLU A 160 28.69 14.09 4.68
C GLU A 160 29.44 13.06 3.82
N LYS A 161 28.73 12.27 3.01
CA LYS A 161 29.32 11.19 2.20
C LYS A 161 29.84 11.66 0.84
N HIS A 162 29.17 12.63 0.22
CA HIS A 162 29.40 13.01 -1.18
C HIS A 162 29.82 14.47 -1.38
N GLY A 163 29.78 15.28 -0.32
CA GLY A 163 30.13 16.69 -0.33
C GLY A 163 28.92 17.62 -0.34
N LYS A 164 29.19 18.92 -0.21
CA LYS A 164 28.17 19.97 -0.13
C LYS A 164 27.25 19.98 -1.36
N GLY A 165 25.94 20.10 -1.12
CA GLY A 165 24.93 20.20 -2.19
C GLY A 165 24.38 18.87 -2.70
N TYR A 166 24.84 17.73 -2.15
CA TYR A 166 24.23 16.44 -2.42
C TYR A 166 23.00 16.24 -1.53
N THR A 167 21.81 16.40 -2.11
CA THR A 167 20.52 16.18 -1.45
C THR A 167 19.65 15.19 -2.24
N LEU A 168 18.60 14.67 -1.62
CA LEU A 168 17.53 14.01 -2.34
C LEU A 168 16.85 15.01 -3.29
N THR A 169 16.44 14.51 -4.45
CA THR A 169 15.52 15.19 -5.36
C THR A 169 14.21 14.43 -5.26
N LEU A 170 13.24 15.01 -4.56
CA LEU A 170 11.92 14.42 -4.35
C LEU A 170 10.85 15.34 -4.94
N ASP A 171 9.80 14.73 -5.48
CA ASP A 171 8.63 15.39 -6.01
C ASP A 171 7.35 14.83 -5.38
N SER A 172 6.19 15.39 -5.72
CA SER A 172 4.90 15.04 -5.15
C SER A 172 4.53 13.56 -5.28
N THR A 173 5.14 12.81 -6.19
CA THR A 173 4.95 11.36 -6.32
C THR A 173 5.60 10.58 -5.16
N ASP A 174 6.57 11.18 -4.47
CA ASP A 174 7.22 10.63 -3.28
C ASP A 174 6.36 10.72 -2.01
N ASP A 175 5.20 11.40 -2.05
CA ASP A 175 4.19 11.40 -0.99
C ASP A 175 3.38 10.08 -0.97
N CYS A 176 4.11 8.98 -0.80
CA CYS A 176 3.62 7.62 -0.92
C CYS A 176 4.00 6.77 0.29
N TYR A 177 3.24 5.71 0.52
CA TYR A 177 3.64 4.64 1.43
C TYR A 177 4.44 3.58 0.65
N LEU A 178 5.02 2.62 1.37
CA LEU A 178 5.40 1.33 0.79
C LEU A 178 4.44 0.27 1.32
N ALA A 179 3.82 -0.48 0.41
CA ALA A 179 2.84 -1.51 0.76
C ALA A 179 3.09 -2.79 -0.03
N HIS A 180 2.74 -3.94 0.55
CA HIS A 180 2.86 -5.25 -0.09
C HIS A 180 1.50 -5.93 -0.17
N SER A 181 1.13 -6.38 -1.37
CA SER A 181 -0.04 -7.24 -1.57
C SER A 181 0.32 -8.72 -1.45
N LEU A 182 -0.70 -9.59 -1.43
CA LEU A 182 -0.47 -11.02 -1.47
C LEU A 182 0.01 -11.45 -2.86
N GLY A 183 0.99 -12.35 -2.89
CA GLY A 183 1.52 -12.93 -4.11
C GLY A 183 2.89 -13.54 -3.85
N LEU A 184 3.46 -14.17 -4.87
CA LEU A 184 4.79 -14.75 -4.80
C LEU A 184 5.83 -13.73 -5.29
N GLY A 185 6.98 -13.67 -4.63
CA GLY A 185 8.06 -12.77 -5.02
C GLY A 185 7.78 -11.32 -4.63
N ASN A 186 8.50 -10.36 -5.22
CA ASN A 186 8.39 -8.98 -4.78
C ASN A 186 7.07 -8.33 -5.25
N THR A 187 6.12 -8.16 -4.33
CA THR A 187 4.79 -7.58 -4.60
C THR A 187 4.63 -6.17 -4.03
N HIS A 188 5.75 -5.50 -3.71
CA HIS A 188 5.67 -4.12 -3.24
C HIS A 188 5.19 -3.18 -4.33
N PHE A 189 4.58 -2.09 -3.88
CA PHE A 189 4.30 -0.93 -4.70
C PHE A 189 4.25 0.31 -3.81
N HIS A 190 4.17 1.48 -4.44
CA HIS A 190 4.24 2.78 -3.80
C HIS A 190 2.91 3.52 -3.93
N PRO A 191 1.87 3.16 -3.16
CA PRO A 191 0.59 3.85 -3.28
C PRO A 191 0.68 5.27 -2.76
N SER A 192 0.10 6.21 -3.50
CA SER A 192 -0.07 7.59 -3.00
C SER A 192 -0.85 7.59 -1.70
N CYS A 193 -0.59 8.57 -0.82
CA CYS A 193 -1.35 8.74 0.42
C CYS A 193 -2.88 8.82 0.20
N THR A 194 -3.32 9.31 -0.95
CA THR A 194 -4.75 9.39 -1.33
C THR A 194 -5.38 8.05 -1.64
N ASP A 195 -4.58 7.06 -2.03
CA ASP A 195 -5.07 5.79 -2.55
C ASP A 195 -5.21 4.71 -1.48
N ILE A 196 -4.86 5.03 -0.23
CA ILE A 196 -4.91 4.09 0.89
C ILE A 196 -6.10 4.38 1.76
N PHE A 197 -6.88 3.34 2.04
CA PHE A 197 -8.07 3.41 2.87
C PHE A 197 -7.99 2.41 4.02
N ALA A 198 -8.64 2.74 5.13
CA ALA A 198 -8.89 1.76 6.18
C ALA A 198 -9.81 0.64 5.64
N PRO A 199 -9.61 -0.63 6.03
CA PRO A 199 -10.43 -1.73 5.52
C PRO A 199 -11.92 -1.54 5.81
N LEU A 200 -12.76 -1.57 4.77
CA LEU A 200 -14.22 -1.38 4.91
C LEU A 200 -14.93 -2.49 5.67
N LYS A 201 -14.33 -3.67 5.76
CA LYS A 201 -14.90 -4.84 6.42
C LYS A 201 -13.83 -5.59 7.20
N LYS A 202 -14.30 -6.47 8.10
CA LYS A 202 -13.42 -7.34 8.88
C LYS A 202 -12.57 -8.21 7.97
N ILE A 203 -11.25 -8.12 8.13
CA ILE A 203 -10.29 -8.95 7.40
C ILE A 203 -10.33 -10.39 7.95
N PRO A 204 -10.55 -11.42 7.10
CA PRO A 204 -10.47 -12.81 7.48
C PRO A 204 -9.11 -13.14 8.10
N ALA A 205 -9.11 -13.93 9.18
CA ALA A 205 -7.88 -14.24 9.92
C ALA A 205 -6.81 -14.92 9.06
N THR A 206 -7.22 -15.74 8.08
CA THR A 206 -6.32 -16.39 7.12
C THR A 206 -5.60 -15.37 6.23
N ILE A 207 -6.31 -14.41 5.66
CA ILE A 207 -5.74 -13.35 4.83
C ILE A 207 -4.83 -12.44 5.66
N ARG A 208 -5.26 -12.08 6.87
CA ARG A 208 -4.46 -11.29 7.81
C ARG A 208 -3.10 -11.93 8.06
N ARG A 209 -3.07 -13.22 8.42
CA ARG A 209 -1.81 -13.94 8.68
C ARG A 209 -0.92 -14.03 7.44
N LYS A 210 -1.51 -14.26 6.27
CA LYS A 210 -0.75 -14.27 5.01
C LYS A 210 -0.09 -12.93 4.70
N LEU A 211 -0.79 -11.81 4.93
CA LEU A 211 -0.22 -10.47 4.76
C LEU A 211 0.87 -10.17 5.79
N GLN A 212 0.66 -10.57 7.05
CA GLN A 212 1.69 -10.45 8.09
C GLN A 212 2.94 -11.26 7.75
N ALA A 213 2.76 -12.51 7.33
CA ALA A 213 3.85 -13.37 6.85
C ALA A 213 4.54 -12.76 5.63
N LYS A 214 3.78 -12.17 4.71
CA LYS A 214 4.31 -11.48 3.54
C LYS A 214 5.25 -10.33 3.94
N LEU A 215 4.89 -9.53 4.94
CA LEU A 215 5.78 -8.46 5.41
C LEU A 215 7.09 -9.00 6.02
N LEU A 216 7.02 -10.13 6.73
CA LEU A 216 8.22 -10.79 7.26
C LEU A 216 9.09 -11.34 6.13
N GLU A 217 8.49 -12.04 5.16
CA GLU A 217 9.17 -12.56 3.97
C GLU A 217 9.97 -11.45 3.29
N GLU A 218 9.31 -10.33 2.99
CA GLU A 218 9.90 -9.18 2.29
C GLU A 218 11.11 -8.57 3.01
N SER A 219 11.07 -8.60 4.35
CA SER A 219 12.16 -8.09 5.17
C SER A 219 13.46 -8.89 4.99
N PHE A 220 13.36 -10.20 4.74
CA PHE A 220 14.52 -11.10 4.63
C PHE A 220 14.91 -11.40 3.17
N THR A 221 13.95 -11.45 2.25
CA THR A 221 14.22 -11.84 0.86
C THR A 221 14.47 -10.67 -0.07
N PHE A 222 14.22 -9.42 0.37
CA PHE A 222 14.41 -8.24 -0.49
C PHE A 222 15.06 -7.03 0.22
N GLY A 223 15.50 -7.18 1.48
CA GLY A 223 16.40 -6.22 2.12
C GLY A 223 15.78 -4.88 2.53
N TYR A 224 14.45 -4.80 2.66
CA TYR A 224 13.74 -3.56 3.03
C TYR A 224 14.03 -3.05 4.46
N SER A 225 14.92 -3.69 5.22
CA SER A 225 15.46 -3.23 6.52
C SER A 225 14.38 -2.83 7.53
N LEU A 226 13.26 -3.56 7.53
CA LEU A 226 12.18 -3.38 8.49
C LEU A 226 12.66 -3.77 9.88
N GLN A 227 12.29 -3.00 10.91
CA GLN A 227 12.53 -3.38 12.30
C GLN A 227 11.51 -4.45 12.73
N ILE A 228 11.73 -5.68 12.24
CA ILE A 228 10.81 -6.82 12.42
C ILE A 228 10.49 -7.08 13.89
N SER A 229 11.46 -6.87 14.79
CA SER A 229 11.30 -7.05 16.24
C SER A 229 10.20 -6.17 16.85
N GLU A 230 9.86 -5.05 16.21
CA GLU A 230 8.82 -4.12 16.69
C GLU A 230 7.43 -4.47 16.16
N LEU A 231 7.33 -5.39 15.18
CA LEU A 231 6.04 -5.83 14.65
C LEU A 231 5.35 -6.76 15.65
N PRO A 232 4.07 -6.51 16.02
CA PRO A 232 3.40 -7.25 17.09
C PRO A 232 3.10 -8.72 16.76
N PHE A 233 3.28 -9.12 15.50
CA PHE A 233 3.00 -10.47 15.00
C PHE A 233 4.25 -11.21 14.53
N SER A 234 5.45 -10.64 14.67
CA SER A 234 6.70 -11.23 14.17
C SER A 234 7.05 -12.56 14.83
N LYS A 235 6.44 -12.87 15.97
CA LYS A 235 6.62 -14.12 16.73
C LYS A 235 5.34 -14.96 16.85
N ASP A 236 4.26 -14.58 16.16
CA ASP A 236 3.02 -15.36 16.18
C ASP A 236 3.22 -16.68 15.44
N ALA A 237 3.09 -17.81 16.13
CA ALA A 237 3.35 -19.12 15.57
C ALA A 237 2.59 -19.39 14.26
N LYS A 238 1.34 -18.93 14.14
CA LYS A 238 0.52 -19.15 12.93
C LYS A 238 0.96 -18.24 11.78
N VAL A 239 1.51 -17.07 12.07
CA VAL A 239 2.12 -16.20 11.06
C VAL A 239 3.43 -16.80 10.57
N LEU A 240 4.24 -17.34 11.47
CA LEU A 240 5.49 -18.02 11.14
C LEU A 240 5.24 -19.28 10.29
N ASP A 241 4.18 -20.03 10.56
CA ASP A 241 3.78 -21.16 9.71
C ASP A 241 3.41 -20.70 8.28
N GLU A 242 2.69 -19.58 8.15
CA GLU A 242 2.36 -19.00 6.84
C GLU A 242 3.60 -18.47 6.12
N LEU A 243 4.59 -17.93 6.85
CA LEU A 243 5.88 -17.51 6.30
C LEU A 243 6.65 -18.71 5.71
N LEU A 244 6.77 -19.80 6.47
CA LEU A 244 7.42 -21.02 6.00
C LEU A 244 6.68 -21.62 4.79
N ASN A 245 5.34 -21.57 4.77
CA ASN A 245 4.55 -21.96 3.60
C ASN A 245 4.84 -21.08 2.37
N GLY A 246 5.09 -19.78 2.56
CA GLY A 246 5.48 -18.86 1.49
C GLY A 246 6.85 -19.21 0.93
N TRP A 247 7.81 -19.45 1.80
CA TRP A 247 9.17 -19.87 1.45
C TRP A 247 9.24 -21.24 0.75
N ASP A 248 8.42 -22.22 1.13
CA ASP A 248 8.34 -23.47 0.36
C ASP A 248 7.92 -23.22 -1.10
N LYS A 249 6.98 -22.29 -1.32
CA LYS A 249 6.57 -21.89 -2.69
C LYS A 249 7.68 -21.15 -3.45
N PHE A 250 8.58 -20.44 -2.77
CA PHE A 250 9.75 -19.82 -3.41
C PHE A 250 10.63 -20.89 -4.05
N ILE A 251 10.87 -21.99 -3.35
CA ILE A 251 11.63 -23.14 -3.85
C ILE A 251 10.89 -23.78 -5.02
N GLU A 252 9.61 -24.10 -4.84
CA GLU A 252 8.80 -24.78 -5.87
C GLU A 252 8.77 -23.98 -7.18
N ALA A 253 8.59 -22.67 -7.09
CA ALA A 253 8.58 -21.78 -8.24
C ALA A 253 9.97 -21.40 -8.76
N LYS A 254 11.05 -21.88 -8.13
CA LYS A 254 12.43 -21.51 -8.44
C LYS A 254 12.65 -19.99 -8.50
N TYR A 255 12.12 -19.27 -7.51
CA TYR A 255 12.22 -17.82 -7.44
C TYR A 255 13.63 -17.38 -6.99
N TYR A 256 14.59 -17.39 -7.93
CA TYR A 256 16.01 -17.23 -7.61
C TYR A 256 16.37 -15.88 -7.00
N THR A 257 15.74 -14.78 -7.40
CA THR A 257 16.10 -13.44 -6.89
C THR A 257 15.96 -13.38 -5.36
N GLY A 258 14.85 -13.89 -4.81
CA GLY A 258 14.65 -13.92 -3.36
C GLY A 258 15.59 -14.91 -2.65
N MET A 259 15.85 -16.07 -3.28
CA MET A 259 16.80 -17.05 -2.74
C MET A 259 18.23 -16.50 -2.71
N GLU A 260 18.66 -15.80 -3.77
CA GLU A 260 19.97 -15.16 -3.87
C GLU A 260 20.14 -14.12 -2.76
N CYS A 261 19.15 -13.24 -2.56
CA CYS A 261 19.18 -12.27 -1.47
C CYS A 261 19.31 -12.95 -0.09
N LEU A 262 18.57 -14.02 0.14
CA LEU A 262 18.64 -14.77 1.40
C LEU A 262 20.00 -15.46 1.58
N VAL A 263 20.58 -16.03 0.54
CA VAL A 263 21.88 -16.72 0.58
C VAL A 263 23.04 -15.74 0.73
N ASP A 264 22.98 -14.59 0.05
CA ASP A 264 24.08 -13.63 0.00
C ASP A 264 24.11 -12.71 1.23
N TYR A 265 22.94 -12.38 1.79
CA TYR A 265 22.81 -11.39 2.87
C TYR A 265 22.16 -11.94 4.14
N GLY A 266 21.44 -13.06 4.05
CA GLY A 266 20.78 -13.67 5.19
C GLY A 266 21.77 -14.43 6.08
N ASN A 267 21.67 -14.20 7.39
CA ASN A 267 22.29 -15.08 8.38
C ASN A 267 21.18 -15.92 9.02
N PRO A 268 21.17 -17.25 8.82
CA PRO A 268 20.08 -18.11 9.26
C PRO A 268 19.88 -18.08 10.78
N ASP A 269 20.95 -18.00 11.56
CA ASP A 269 20.85 -17.91 13.02
C ASP A 269 20.25 -16.58 13.48
N ASN A 270 20.61 -15.48 12.83
CA ASN A 270 20.00 -14.18 13.10
C ASN A 270 18.51 -14.15 12.74
N ILE A 271 18.12 -14.80 11.64
CA ILE A 271 16.70 -14.88 11.23
C ILE A 271 15.91 -15.69 12.26
N LYS A 272 16.41 -16.88 12.63
CA LYS A 272 15.80 -17.72 13.67
C LYS A 272 15.65 -16.95 14.99
N ALA A 273 16.69 -16.21 15.41
CA ALA A 273 16.68 -15.44 16.66
C ALA A 273 15.67 -14.28 16.62
N GLN A 274 15.51 -13.60 15.47
CA GLN A 274 14.56 -12.50 15.34
C GLN A 274 13.10 -12.98 15.32
N LEU A 275 12.83 -14.12 14.68
CA LEU A 275 11.49 -14.66 14.51
C LEU A 275 11.04 -15.59 15.64
N ASP A 276 11.96 -16.06 16.49
CA ASP A 276 11.65 -16.88 17.67
C ASP A 276 10.93 -18.19 17.28
N PHE A 277 11.45 -18.87 16.27
CA PHE A 277 10.86 -20.11 15.77
C PHE A 277 10.83 -21.20 16.84
N SER A 278 9.75 -21.98 16.87
CA SER A 278 9.73 -23.25 17.58
C SER A 278 10.79 -24.21 17.02
N LYS A 279 11.06 -25.30 17.75
CA LYS A 279 12.01 -26.34 17.29
C LYS A 279 11.63 -26.90 15.91
N GLU A 280 10.36 -27.19 15.69
CA GLU A 280 9.84 -27.75 14.43
C GLU A 280 9.95 -26.74 13.28
N GLN A 281 9.58 -25.47 13.55
CA GLN A 281 9.72 -24.39 12.58
C GLN A 281 11.19 -24.11 12.22
N SER A 282 12.09 -24.20 13.21
CA SER A 282 13.53 -24.03 12.99
C SER A 282 14.07 -25.11 12.06
N GLN A 283 13.70 -26.38 12.26
CA GLN A 283 14.11 -27.48 11.39
C GLN A 283 13.60 -27.30 9.95
N ARG A 284 12.36 -26.84 9.79
CA ARG A 284 11.78 -26.56 8.47
C ARG A 284 12.49 -25.41 7.78
N PHE A 285 12.79 -24.34 8.51
CA PHE A 285 13.55 -23.20 7.98
C PHE A 285 14.97 -23.60 7.56
N GLU A 286 15.68 -24.39 8.38
CA GLU A 286 17.02 -24.88 8.04
C GLU A 286 17.01 -25.70 6.76
N HIS A 287 16.04 -26.60 6.62
CA HIS A 287 15.86 -27.34 5.37
C HIS A 287 15.62 -26.42 4.16
N PHE A 288 14.72 -25.44 4.30
CA PHE A 288 14.46 -24.43 3.27
C PHE A 288 15.73 -23.66 2.89
N PHE A 289 16.51 -23.22 3.87
CA PHE A 289 17.73 -22.45 3.65
C PHE A 289 18.80 -23.28 2.92
N ASP A 290 19.01 -24.53 3.33
CA ASP A 290 19.95 -25.45 2.67
C ASP A 290 19.57 -25.70 1.20
N VAL A 291 18.27 -25.84 0.92
CA VAL A 291 17.78 -25.99 -0.45
C VAL A 291 18.01 -24.72 -1.26
N CYS A 292 17.80 -23.53 -0.69
CA CYS A 292 18.13 -22.26 -1.33
C CYS A 292 19.61 -22.19 -1.71
N VAL A 293 20.52 -22.49 -0.76
CA VAL A 293 21.97 -22.50 -0.99
C VAL A 293 22.34 -23.44 -2.14
N ARG A 294 21.80 -24.66 -2.14
CA ARG A 294 22.05 -25.63 -3.21
C ARG A 294 21.59 -25.11 -4.57
N LEU A 295 20.33 -24.66 -4.68
CA LEU A 295 19.75 -24.21 -5.94
C LEU A 295 20.46 -22.97 -6.49
N VAL A 296 20.80 -22.00 -5.63
CA VAL A 296 21.54 -20.80 -6.03
C VAL A 296 22.95 -21.17 -6.54
N ASN A 297 23.66 -22.07 -5.87
CA ASN A 297 24.97 -22.53 -6.32
C ASN A 297 24.91 -23.33 -7.63
N GLU A 298 23.89 -24.15 -7.83
CA GLU A 298 23.65 -24.85 -9.10
C GLU A 298 23.40 -23.85 -10.24
N LYS A 299 22.56 -22.84 -10.03
CA LYS A 299 22.34 -21.77 -11.01
C LYS A 299 23.64 -21.05 -11.34
N ARG A 300 24.42 -20.64 -10.35
CA ARG A 300 25.71 -19.92 -10.53
C ARG A 300 26.75 -20.71 -11.32
N LYS A 301 26.74 -22.04 -11.24
CA LYS A 301 27.65 -22.91 -12.00
C LYS A 301 27.23 -23.11 -13.46
N ASN A 302 25.97 -22.85 -13.79
CA ASN A 302 25.39 -23.02 -15.12
C ASN A 302 25.31 -21.71 -15.93
N VAL A 303 25.89 -20.62 -15.41
CA VAL A 303 26.05 -19.31 -16.04
C VAL A 303 27.52 -19.12 -16.40
#